data_AF-A0A7J7DNM8-F1
#
_entry.id   AF-A0A7J7DNM8-F1
#
_cell.length_a   1.000
_cell.length_b   1.000
_cell.length_c   1.000
_cell.angle_alpha   90.00
_cell.angle_beta   90.00
_cell.angle_gamma   90.00
#
_symmetry.space_group_name_H-M   'P 1'
#
loop_
_entity.id
_entity.type
_entity.pdbx_description
1 polymer ?
#
loop_
_entity_poly.entity_id
_entity_poly.type
_entity_poly.pdbx_seq_one_letter_code
_entity_poly.pdbx_strand_id
1 'polypeptide(L)'
;MDPHILFLTPFLLLANLSDAELFIDTNVNITNDLGSGIDLNVDCMNDEVDRGEYFLQYQQSFQFSFHANILYQTRYRCTMFWPNECHWFDIYVFKRDNPLCFDCKWMVRANGPCMFNTTKNNSKNTCDCPFKVNLALSLDENLLSMEV
;
A
#
# COMPACT_ATOMS: atom_id res chain seq x y z
N MET A 1 36.06 36.28 30.45
CA MET A 1 34.81 35.62 30.05
C MET A 1 34.49 36.13 28.67
N ASP A 2 34.65 35.27 27.67
CA ASP A 2 34.59 35.65 26.26
C ASP A 2 33.11 35.83 25.83
N PRO A 3 32.69 37.00 25.31
CA PRO A 3 31.30 37.27 24.93
C PRO A 3 30.80 36.35 23.80
N HIS A 4 31.69 35.68 23.06
CA HIS A 4 31.30 34.72 22.02
C HIS A 4 30.70 33.42 22.58
N ILE A 5 31.05 33.04 23.81
CA ILE A 5 30.55 31.80 24.43
C ILE A 5 29.05 31.90 24.77
N LEU A 6 28.53 33.10 25.05
CA LEU A 6 27.12 33.30 25.41
C LEU A 6 26.15 33.18 24.22
N PHE A 7 26.63 33.31 22.98
CA PHE A 7 25.80 33.23 21.78
C PHE A 7 25.76 31.81 21.16
N LEU A 8 26.70 30.93 21.51
CA LEU A 8 26.75 29.55 21.00
C LEU A 8 25.92 28.57 21.83
N THR A 9 25.69 28.87 23.11
CA THR A 9 24.95 28.01 24.03
C THR A 9 23.45 27.87 23.72
N PRO A 10 22.72 28.86 23.14
CA PRO A 10 21.32 28.67 22.74
C PRO A 10 21.16 27.85 21.45
N PHE A 11 22.14 27.91 20.54
CA PHE A 11 22.07 27.22 19.23
C PHE A 11 22.20 25.70 19.39
N LEU A 12 22.97 25.24 20.37
CA LEU A 12 23.12 23.81 20.69
C LEU A 12 21.91 23.23 21.43
N LEU A 13 21.10 24.05 22.12
CA LEU A 13 19.89 23.60 22.81
C LEU A 13 18.72 23.33 21.84
N LEU A 14 18.71 23.96 20.65
CA LEU A 14 17.68 23.77 19.63
C LEU A 14 17.90 22.53 18.74
N ALA A 15 19.10 21.95 18.74
CA ALA A 15 19.45 20.80 17.89
C ALA A 15 18.96 19.43 18.44
N ASN A 16 18.24 19.41 19.56
CA ASN A 16 17.73 18.18 20.18
C ASN A 16 16.21 18.03 20.06
N LEU A 17 15.62 18.47 18.94
CA LEU A 17 14.33 17.91 18.52
C LEU A 17 14.67 16.57 17.87
N SER A 18 14.66 15.49 18.66
CA SER A 18 14.62 14.16 18.07
C SER A 18 13.36 14.09 17.22
N ASP A 19 13.50 13.88 15.92
CA ASP A 19 12.37 13.50 15.08
C ASP A 19 11.86 12.15 15.60
N ALA A 20 10.92 12.20 16.54
CA ALA A 20 10.18 11.03 16.95
C ALA A 20 9.28 10.66 15.78
N GLU A 21 9.80 9.84 14.88
CA GLU A 21 9.02 9.27 13.80
C GLU A 21 7.89 8.44 14.44
N LEU A 22 6.68 8.94 14.31
CA LEU A 22 5.49 8.23 14.76
C LEU A 22 5.14 7.20 13.67
N PHE A 23 5.10 5.93 14.08
CA PHE A 23 4.80 4.81 13.21
C PHE A 23 3.52 4.09 13.63
N ILE A 24 2.82 3.52 12.65
CA ILE A 24 1.63 2.71 12.86
C ILE A 24 1.84 1.32 12.26
N ASP A 25 1.67 0.29 13.07
CA ASP A 25 1.70 -1.10 12.59
C ASP A 25 0.50 -1.36 11.67
N THR A 26 0.81 -1.75 10.44
CA THR A 26 -0.20 -2.04 9.42
C THR A 26 0.06 -3.39 8.79
N ASN A 27 -1.01 -4.16 8.64
CA ASN A 27 -1.01 -5.44 7.94
C ASN A 27 -1.87 -5.33 6.69
N VAL A 28 -1.38 -5.83 5.56
CA VAL A 28 -2.13 -5.92 4.31
C VAL A 28 -2.21 -7.37 3.89
N ASN A 29 -3.42 -7.87 3.66
CA ASN A 29 -3.70 -9.19 3.12
C ASN A 29 -4.45 -9.05 1.79
N ILE A 30 -3.94 -9.69 0.75
CA ILE A 30 -4.47 -9.65 -0.62
C ILE A 30 -4.91 -11.06 -0.99
N THR A 31 -6.19 -11.23 -1.33
CA THR A 31 -6.79 -12.51 -1.73
C THR A 31 -7.21 -12.46 -3.20
N ASN A 32 -6.89 -13.52 -3.94
CA ASN A 32 -7.35 -13.70 -5.33
C ASN A 32 -8.82 -14.13 -5.37
N ASP A 33 -9.70 -13.25 -5.86
CA ASP A 33 -11.14 -13.48 -6.07
C ASP A 33 -11.53 -13.27 -7.55
N LEU A 34 -10.62 -13.61 -8.49
CA LEU A 34 -10.86 -13.50 -9.93
C LEU A 34 -11.76 -14.62 -10.47
N GLY A 35 -11.85 -15.74 -9.77
CA GLY A 35 -12.59 -16.94 -10.15
C GLY A 35 -11.70 -18.17 -10.26
N SER A 36 -12.33 -19.35 -10.25
CA SER A 36 -11.61 -20.63 -10.32
C SER A 36 -10.81 -20.77 -11.63
N GLY A 37 -9.55 -21.18 -11.52
CA GLY A 37 -8.66 -21.39 -12.67
C GLY A 37 -7.96 -20.12 -13.18
N ILE A 38 -8.14 -18.99 -12.50
CA ILE A 38 -7.43 -17.75 -12.81
C ILE A 38 -6.43 -17.48 -11.69
N ASP A 39 -5.15 -17.62 -12.01
CA ASP A 39 -4.06 -17.29 -11.09
C ASP A 39 -3.76 -15.79 -11.18
N LEU A 40 -3.57 -15.18 -10.01
CA LEU A 40 -3.21 -13.79 -9.84
C LEU A 40 -1.74 -13.71 -9.47
N ASN A 41 -0.96 -13.00 -10.27
CA ASN A 41 0.40 -12.63 -9.92
C ASN A 41 0.41 -11.20 -9.37
N VAL A 42 0.98 -10.99 -8.18
CA VAL A 42 1.04 -9.70 -7.49
C VAL A 42 2.47 -9.34 -7.16
N ASP A 43 2.90 -8.17 -7.59
CA ASP A 43 4.18 -7.56 -7.21
C ASP A 43 3.92 -6.22 -6.51
N CYS A 44 4.37 -6.08 -5.26
CA CYS A 44 4.10 -4.90 -4.45
C CYS A 44 5.39 -4.17 -4.04
N MET A 45 5.41 -2.86 -4.25
CA MET A 45 6.53 -2.00 -3.87
C MET A 45 6.04 -0.73 -3.17
N ASN A 46 6.87 -0.17 -2.29
CA ASN A 46 6.77 1.24 -1.88
C ASN A 46 7.97 2.03 -2.42
N ASP A 47 8.08 3.31 -2.05
CA ASP A 47 9.16 4.18 -2.52
C ASP A 47 10.58 3.71 -2.12
N GLU A 48 10.72 2.77 -1.18
CA GLU A 48 12.01 2.35 -0.60
C GLU A 48 12.25 0.82 -0.60
N VAL A 49 11.21 0.01 -0.73
CA VAL A 49 11.18 -1.42 -0.43
C VAL A 49 10.27 -2.13 -1.43
N ASP A 50 10.88 -3.03 -2.20
CA ASP A 50 10.20 -4.07 -2.95
C ASP A 50 9.82 -5.22 -2.00
N ARG A 51 8.57 -5.69 -2.05
CA ARG A 51 8.07 -6.83 -1.27
C ARG A 51 8.09 -8.14 -2.06
N GLY A 52 8.41 -8.08 -3.36
CA GLY A 52 8.54 -9.23 -4.23
C GLY A 52 7.22 -9.69 -4.86
N GLU A 53 7.38 -10.69 -5.73
CA GLU A 53 6.33 -11.24 -6.59
C GLU A 53 5.68 -12.50 -5.96
N TYR A 54 4.35 -12.56 -6.00
CA TYR A 54 3.55 -13.64 -5.41
C TYR A 54 2.51 -14.17 -6.39
N PHE A 55 2.55 -15.49 -6.62
CA PHE A 55 1.56 -16.22 -7.43
C PHE A 55 0.47 -16.80 -6.54
N LEU A 56 -0.76 -16.32 -6.72
CA LEU A 56 -1.93 -16.69 -5.91
C LEU A 56 -2.94 -17.44 -6.77
N GLN A 57 -3.17 -18.71 -6.44
CA GLN A 57 -4.31 -19.44 -7.00
C GLN A 57 -5.63 -18.86 -6.48
N TYR A 58 -6.75 -19.22 -7.10
CA TYR A 58 -8.07 -18.79 -6.64
C TYR A 58 -8.25 -19.07 -5.13
N GLN A 59 -8.69 -18.06 -4.37
CA GLN A 59 -8.85 -18.04 -2.92
C GLN A 59 -7.56 -18.14 -2.09
N GLN A 60 -6.38 -18.18 -2.71
CA GLN A 60 -5.13 -17.99 -1.98
C GLN A 60 -4.91 -16.53 -1.63
N SER A 61 -4.12 -16.32 -0.57
CA SER A 61 -3.84 -15.00 -0.04
C SER A 61 -2.34 -14.81 0.21
N PHE A 62 -1.88 -13.59 0.01
CA PHE A 62 -0.55 -13.12 0.41
C PHE A 62 -0.70 -11.98 1.42
N GLN A 63 0.15 -11.99 2.46
CA GLN A 63 0.15 -10.97 3.51
C GLN A 63 1.55 -10.40 3.73
N PHE A 64 1.61 -9.08 3.96
CA PHE A 64 2.80 -8.41 4.46
C PHE A 64 2.46 -7.35 5.51
N SER A 65 3.46 -7.02 6.34
CA SER A 65 3.34 -6.06 7.44
C SER A 65 4.41 -4.98 7.34
N PHE A 66 4.07 -3.76 7.77
CA PHE A 66 4.97 -2.61 7.76
C PHE A 66 4.61 -1.59 8.84
N HIS A 67 5.57 -0.72 9.13
CA HIS A 67 5.41 0.43 10.01
C HIS A 67 5.12 1.66 9.15
N ALA A 68 3.87 2.09 9.10
CA ALA A 68 3.47 3.26 8.33
C ALA A 68 3.96 4.53 9.03
N ASN A 69 4.82 5.31 8.38
CA ASN A 69 5.32 6.57 8.90
C ASN A 69 4.27 7.67 8.70
N ILE A 70 3.91 8.36 9.79
CA ILE A 70 2.88 9.39 9.77
C ILE A 70 3.34 10.68 9.06
N LEU A 71 4.64 11.01 9.12
CA LEU A 71 5.21 12.20 8.51
C LEU A 71 5.37 12.02 6.99
N TYR A 72 5.93 10.90 6.55
CA TYR A 72 6.20 10.62 5.13
C TYR A 72 5.02 10.03 4.35
N GLN A 73 3.90 9.69 5.02
CA GLN A 73 2.67 9.17 4.40
C GLN A 73 2.92 7.92 3.55
N THR A 74 3.29 6.81 4.19
CA THR A 74 3.58 5.53 3.53
C THR A 74 2.52 5.13 2.50
N ARG A 75 3.00 4.69 1.32
CA ARG A 75 2.19 4.16 0.21
C ARG A 75 2.78 2.83 -0.26
N TYR A 76 1.93 1.85 -0.56
CA TYR A 76 2.31 0.64 -1.28
C TYR A 76 1.50 0.54 -2.56
N ARG A 77 2.19 0.37 -3.69
CA ARG A 77 1.61 0.08 -4.99
C ARG A 77 1.83 -1.38 -5.34
N CYS A 78 0.77 -2.05 -5.77
CA CYS A 78 0.86 -3.40 -6.29
C CYS A 78 0.50 -3.42 -7.76
N THR A 79 1.35 -4.05 -8.55
CA THR A 79 1.06 -4.46 -9.92
C THR A 79 0.47 -5.87 -9.88
N MET A 80 -0.57 -6.09 -10.67
CA MET A 80 -1.40 -7.28 -10.65
C MET A 80 -1.55 -7.79 -12.08
N PHE A 81 -1.19 -9.04 -12.30
CA PHE A 81 -1.23 -9.68 -13.61
C PHE A 81 -2.09 -10.92 -13.58
N TRP A 82 -2.91 -11.09 -14.59
CA TRP A 82 -3.62 -12.32 -14.93
C TRP A 82 -3.83 -12.35 -16.45
N PRO A 83 -4.42 -13.40 -17.05
CA PRO A 83 -4.43 -13.58 -18.50
C PRO A 83 -4.92 -12.34 -19.28
N ASN A 84 -4.01 -11.76 -20.09
CA ASN A 84 -4.20 -10.56 -20.92
C ASN A 84 -4.47 -9.25 -20.17
N GLU A 85 -4.22 -9.21 -18.86
CA GLU A 85 -4.58 -8.09 -17.99
C GLU A 85 -3.38 -7.72 -17.12
N CYS A 86 -3.00 -6.44 -17.13
CA CYS A 86 -1.88 -5.89 -16.37
C CYS A 86 -2.28 -4.56 -15.75
N HIS A 87 -2.48 -4.59 -14.44
CA HIS A 87 -3.10 -3.51 -13.72
C HIS A 87 -2.25 -3.08 -12.54
N TRP A 88 -2.32 -1.82 -12.13
CA TRP A 88 -1.74 -1.42 -10.85
C TRP A 88 -2.77 -0.74 -9.94
N PHE A 89 -2.52 -0.85 -8.64
CA PHE A 89 -3.34 -0.23 -7.61
C PHE A 89 -2.50 0.12 -6.38
N ASP A 90 -2.71 1.30 -5.80
CA ASP A 90 -2.15 1.66 -4.50
C ASP A 90 -2.92 0.91 -3.39
N ILE A 91 -2.46 -0.30 -3.05
CA ILE A 91 -3.09 -1.20 -2.05
C ILE A 91 -3.13 -0.58 -0.66
N TYR A 92 -2.19 0.34 -0.39
CA TYR A 92 -2.19 1.14 0.82
C TYR A 92 -1.79 2.58 0.51
N VAL A 93 -2.55 3.53 1.05
CA VAL A 93 -2.21 4.96 1.08
C VAL A 93 -2.53 5.48 2.48
N PHE A 94 -1.50 5.89 3.24
CA PHE A 94 -1.66 6.34 4.62
C PHE A 94 -2.84 7.33 4.81
N LYS A 95 -2.92 8.36 3.96
CA LYS A 95 -4.00 9.37 4.01
C LYS A 95 -5.42 8.81 3.76
N ARG A 96 -5.55 7.75 2.96
CA ARG A 96 -6.84 7.12 2.62
C ARG A 96 -7.25 6.11 3.69
N ASP A 97 -6.29 5.35 4.19
CA ASP A 97 -6.51 4.11 4.91
C ASP A 97 -6.36 4.27 6.43
N ASN A 98 -5.58 5.24 6.90
CA ASN A 98 -5.52 5.58 8.33
C ASN A 98 -6.71 6.48 8.73
N PRO A 99 -7.38 6.26 9.88
CA PRO A 99 -7.17 5.20 10.89
C PRO A 99 -8.10 3.99 10.71
N LEU A 100 -8.63 3.79 9.52
CA LEU A 100 -9.66 2.77 9.27
C LEU A 100 -9.07 1.37 9.02
N CYS A 101 -7.78 1.28 8.74
CA CYS A 101 -7.14 0.12 8.16
C CYS A 101 -5.77 -0.16 8.80
N PHE A 102 -5.80 -0.79 9.98
CA PHE A 102 -4.62 -1.41 10.61
C PHE A 102 -4.44 -2.87 10.17
N ASP A 103 -5.55 -3.55 9.85
CA ASP A 103 -5.62 -4.89 9.27
C ASP A 103 -6.45 -4.81 7.97
N CYS A 104 -5.77 -4.55 6.86
CA CYS A 104 -6.35 -4.28 5.56
C CYS A 104 -6.56 -5.59 4.79
N LYS A 105 -7.82 -5.96 4.57
CA LYS A 105 -8.18 -7.18 3.83
C LYS A 105 -8.74 -6.82 2.47
N TRP A 106 -7.99 -7.17 1.43
CA TRP A 106 -8.31 -6.89 0.05
C TRP A 106 -8.70 -8.16 -0.72
N MET A 107 -9.77 -8.10 -1.50
CA MET A 107 -10.13 -9.08 -2.51
C MET A 107 -9.92 -8.49 -3.91
N VAL A 108 -9.10 -9.13 -4.73
CA VAL A 108 -8.85 -8.71 -6.10
C VAL A 108 -9.87 -9.37 -7.02
N ARG A 109 -10.68 -8.55 -7.70
CA ARG A 109 -11.69 -8.96 -8.67
C ARG A 109 -11.42 -8.28 -10.01
N ALA A 110 -11.99 -8.82 -11.08
CA ALA A 110 -11.80 -8.30 -12.44
C ALA A 110 -12.25 -6.82 -12.60
N ASN A 111 -13.19 -6.35 -11.79
CA ASN A 111 -13.66 -4.95 -11.80
C ASN A 111 -12.96 -4.05 -10.77
N GLY A 112 -11.92 -4.56 -10.10
CA GLY A 112 -11.12 -3.80 -9.15
C GLY A 112 -10.99 -4.45 -7.78
N PRO A 113 -9.97 -4.06 -6.99
CA PRO A 113 -9.81 -4.50 -5.62
C PRO A 113 -10.93 -3.98 -4.72
N CYS A 114 -11.25 -4.79 -3.71
CA CYS A 114 -12.25 -4.55 -2.69
C CYS A 114 -11.62 -4.60 -1.31
N MET A 115 -11.89 -3.63 -0.45
CA MET A 115 -11.46 -3.69 0.97
C MET A 115 -12.62 -4.01 1.91
N PHE A 116 -12.42 -4.95 2.83
CA PHE A 116 -13.35 -5.18 3.94
C PHE A 116 -13.05 -4.20 5.08
N ASN A 117 -14.03 -3.38 5.46
CA ASN A 117 -13.93 -2.53 6.63
C ASN A 117 -14.70 -3.14 7.81
N THR A 118 -13.99 -3.61 8.84
CA THR A 118 -14.58 -4.24 10.03
C THR A 118 -15.03 -3.25 11.11
N THR A 119 -14.82 -1.94 10.94
CA THR A 119 -15.00 -0.93 12.01
C THR A 119 -16.36 -0.23 12.04
N LYS A 120 -17.26 -0.48 11.07
CA LYS A 120 -18.62 0.11 11.09
C LYS A 120 -19.62 -0.84 11.76
N ASN A 121 -19.87 -0.63 13.06
CA ASN A 121 -20.89 -1.32 13.86
C ASN A 121 -22.36 -0.94 13.51
N ASN A 122 -22.65 -0.38 12.33
CA ASN A 122 -24.04 -0.10 11.93
C ASN A 122 -24.27 -0.37 10.45
N SER A 123 -25.05 -1.43 10.20
CA SER A 123 -25.91 -1.66 9.03
C SER A 123 -25.12 -1.87 7.72
N LYS A 124 -24.98 -3.09 7.20
CA LYS A 124 -26.05 -4.02 6.82
C LYS A 124 -25.33 -5.29 6.36
N ASN A 125 -25.88 -6.47 6.65
CA ASN A 125 -25.37 -7.76 6.15
C ASN A 125 -25.05 -7.68 4.66
N THR A 126 -23.78 -7.56 4.32
CA THR A 126 -23.36 -7.61 2.93
C THR A 126 -21.90 -8.02 2.92
N CYS A 127 -21.62 -9.17 2.33
CA CYS A 127 -20.31 -9.53 1.79
C CYS A 127 -19.91 -8.61 0.62
N ASP A 128 -20.41 -7.36 0.61
CA ASP A 128 -20.19 -6.36 -0.41
C ASP A 128 -19.18 -5.34 0.07
N CYS A 129 -18.09 -5.37 -0.67
CA CYS A 129 -17.04 -4.39 -0.81
C CYS A 129 -17.60 -2.99 -1.14
N PRO A 130 -17.56 -2.01 -0.22
CA PRO A 130 -18.14 -0.69 -0.49
C PRO A 130 -17.29 0.17 -1.43
N PHE A 131 -16.01 -0.16 -1.64
CA PHE A 131 -15.11 0.60 -2.52
C PHE A 131 -14.55 -0.32 -3.61
N LYS A 132 -15.02 -0.13 -4.84
CA LYS A 132 -14.36 -0.62 -6.05
C LYS A 132 -13.51 0.51 -6.61
N VAL A 133 -12.25 0.23 -6.89
CA VAL A 133 -11.39 1.18 -7.59
C VAL A 133 -11.02 0.55 -8.93
N ASN A 134 -11.25 1.31 -10.01
CA ASN A 134 -10.82 0.87 -11.32
C ASN A 134 -9.31 0.68 -11.30
N LEU A 135 -8.91 -0.48 -11.79
CA LEU A 135 -7.53 -0.74 -12.06
C LEU A 135 -7.09 0.13 -13.24
N ALA A 136 -5.95 0.80 -13.11
CA ALA A 136 -5.37 1.56 -14.20
C ALA A 136 -4.50 0.61 -15.05
N LEU A 137 -4.85 0.47 -16.33
CA LEU A 137 -3.98 -0.12 -17.35
C LEU A 137 -3.05 0.99 -17.87
N SER A 138 -1.73 0.85 -17.72
CA SER A 138 -0.82 1.62 -18.58
C SER A 138 -0.61 0.84 -19.87
N LEU A 139 -1.27 1.27 -20.96
CA LEU A 139 -0.77 0.97 -22.29
C LEU A 139 0.52 1.78 -22.47
N ASP A 140 1.68 1.13 -22.42
CA ASP A 140 2.86 1.68 -23.10
C ASP A 140 3.17 0.81 -24.31
N GLU A 141 2.59 1.18 -25.45
CA GLU A 141 2.93 0.61 -26.76
C GLU A 141 4.33 1.05 -27.25
N ASN A 142 5.18 1.70 -26.45
CA ASN A 142 6.53 2.10 -26.88
C ASN A 142 7.67 1.13 -26.53
N LEU A 143 7.42 -0.07 -26.01
CA LEU A 143 8.48 -1.09 -25.82
C LEU A 143 8.45 -2.21 -26.86
N LEU A 144 8.17 -1.88 -28.13
CA LEU A 144 8.37 -2.77 -29.27
C LEU A 144 9.26 -2.17 -30.38
N SER A 145 10.04 -1.12 -30.09
CA SER A 145 10.99 -0.54 -31.07
C SER A 145 12.45 -0.60 -30.62
N MET A 146 12.85 -1.64 -29.86
CA MET A 146 14.26 -1.95 -29.59
C MET A 146 14.60 -3.39 -29.95
N GLU A 147 14.11 -3.86 -31.09
CA GLU A 147 14.79 -4.88 -31.89
C GLU A 147 14.96 -4.33 -33.31
N VAL A 148 16.03 -3.56 -33.56
CA VAL A 148 16.89 -3.57 -34.77
C VAL A 148 18.25 -2.98 -34.38
#